data_AF-A0A3D8Q3Y0-F1
#
_entry.id   AF-A0A3D8Q3Y0-F1
#
_cell.length_a   1.000
_cell.length_b   1.000
_cell.length_c   1.000
_cell.angle_alpha   90.00
_cell.angle_beta   90.00
_cell.angle_gamma   90.00
#
_symmetry.space_group_name_H-M   'P 1'
#
loop_
_entity.id
_entity.type
_entity.pdbx_description
1 polymer ?
#
loop_
_entity_poly.entity_id
_entity_poly.type
_entity_poly.pdbx_seq_one_letter_code
_entity_poly.pdbx_strand_id
1 'polypeptide(L)'
;MESLTAENSHIDWISFKDLSHSITLEDVDFQLQSGQQRPIDEELHLTSSSRLSITDERRSAAAPISGQKDTHMHDKNKWENLKDRLQDSWAPEVLASITSLLALLTIVALLWYFRGKSIPIVVLYNMSLGTILSILATILKTTIFVPISAGFGQIIWIKLHRQGLSLRDVDQLYSASHGGAFSGFEMLSRKTNSYRAYIAAFLYILSFAIGPTIQATTVSKQLAGQPFLQRCETNTNSNISPASTLYSELEKVLGEYSSTRTSDQSLQELQRGCSTGDCDWPTFSSLAICSNSTDISSKIVQTSYAGHYDYSLPNNLSLLNMANDFVAINASTSLPTLHYEEWGSYPIVKYSILSYYSNPSFVVAAEGVLYWCVQGYNTSVKGYALRQNVTSSWYDIDAADPTSSSLTLSPPPETWPSLGMHKSTNFTVTDLDAYTAYISSALDSSTTSEELRQISWNGVRNISSLFDTLASRMSNRLRASVCDLHFPGVESDLDIVLVIRWGWLIIPTTIILLAIALLATVMVQSHYYKVKLWKTSLLALLFHGLSVEIRNKYSMSEVEDLRRMEEVSEKVVVSLRGQGRDHKESGLLLRHQYNQEQI
;
A
#
# COMPACT_ATOMS: atom_id res chain seq x y z
N MET A 1 28.22 25.66 40.88
CA MET A 1 29.70 25.63 40.78
C MET A 1 30.00 25.55 39.29
N GLU A 2 30.63 26.59 38.77
CA GLU A 2 31.18 26.79 37.42
C GLU A 2 30.24 26.87 36.20
N SER A 3 30.00 28.15 35.85
CA SER A 3 29.73 28.72 34.54
C SER A 3 30.89 28.55 33.57
N LEU A 4 30.61 28.20 32.31
CA LEU A 4 31.43 28.61 31.17
C LEU A 4 30.51 29.05 30.02
N THR A 5 30.59 30.35 29.76
CA THR A 5 30.07 31.12 28.63
C THR A 5 30.83 30.77 27.36
N ALA A 6 30.13 30.50 26.26
CA ALA A 6 30.70 30.43 24.91
C ALA A 6 30.20 31.61 24.08
N GLU A 7 31.17 32.28 23.48
CA GLU A 7 31.14 33.57 22.80
C GLU A 7 30.66 33.44 21.34
N ASN A 8 30.02 34.50 20.86
CA ASN A 8 29.44 34.67 19.53
C ASN A 8 30.49 34.58 18.40
N SER A 9 30.18 33.80 17.36
CA SER A 9 30.68 34.06 16.01
C SER A 9 29.59 33.82 14.97
N HIS A 10 29.12 34.92 14.39
CA HIS A 10 28.23 35.03 13.23
C HIS A 10 28.75 34.21 12.05
N ILE A 11 27.91 33.31 11.51
CA ILE A 11 27.99 32.84 10.12
C ILE A 11 26.57 32.85 9.57
N ASP A 12 26.33 33.79 8.65
CA ASP A 12 25.05 34.04 8.01
C ASP A 12 24.64 32.89 7.09
N TRP A 13 23.42 32.41 7.29
CA TRP A 13 22.73 31.50 6.39
C TRP A 13 22.19 32.31 5.20
N ILE A 14 22.78 32.12 4.02
CA ILE A 14 22.26 32.70 2.78
C ILE A 14 20.95 31.99 2.40
N SER A 15 19.89 32.79 2.41
CA SER A 15 18.51 32.51 2.06
C SER A 15 18.36 31.99 0.62
N PHE A 16 17.70 30.84 0.49
CA PHE A 16 17.32 30.17 -0.76
C PHE A 16 16.08 30.84 -1.39
N LYS A 17 16.12 32.15 -1.65
CA LYS A 17 14.95 32.93 -2.10
C LYS A 17 15.10 33.69 -3.44
N ASP A 18 16.20 33.49 -4.17
CA ASP A 18 16.46 34.26 -5.42
C ASP A 18 16.62 33.40 -6.70
N LEU A 19 15.95 32.25 -6.82
CA LEU A 19 15.96 31.49 -8.08
C LEU A 19 14.60 30.89 -8.47
N SER A 20 13.52 31.62 -8.17
CA SER A 20 12.20 31.35 -8.74
C SER A 20 11.66 32.61 -9.42
N HIS A 21 11.94 32.79 -10.71
CA HIS A 21 11.02 33.47 -11.61
C HIS A 21 11.28 33.07 -13.06
N SER A 22 10.18 32.89 -13.80
CA SER A 22 10.01 32.69 -15.25
C SER A 22 10.35 31.32 -15.84
N ILE A 23 9.40 30.36 -15.75
CA ILE A 23 8.87 29.65 -16.94
C ILE A 23 7.37 29.39 -16.68
N THR A 24 6.51 30.13 -17.38
CA THR A 24 5.08 29.85 -17.53
C THR A 24 4.88 29.06 -18.83
N LEU A 25 4.26 27.89 -18.75
CA LEU A 25 3.74 27.15 -19.90
C LEU A 25 2.22 27.06 -19.73
N GLU A 26 1.48 27.78 -20.57
CA GLU A 26 0.05 27.58 -20.78
C GLU A 26 -0.18 26.48 -21.82
N ASP A 27 -1.11 25.59 -21.46
CA ASP A 27 -2.14 24.92 -22.26
C ASP A 27 -1.78 24.29 -23.62
N VAL A 28 -1.69 22.96 -23.62
CA VAL A 28 -2.16 22.12 -24.74
C VAL A 28 -2.98 20.95 -24.18
N ASP A 29 -4.28 21.04 -24.38
CA ASP A 29 -5.27 19.97 -24.26
C ASP A 29 -4.90 18.77 -25.16
N PHE A 30 -5.01 17.54 -24.63
CA PHE A 30 -5.10 16.34 -25.47
C PHE A 30 -6.21 15.44 -24.97
N GLN A 31 -7.34 15.51 -25.69
CA GLN A 31 -8.51 14.65 -25.53
C GLN A 31 -8.24 13.23 -26.04
N LEU A 32 -8.80 12.29 -25.31
CA LEU A 32 -8.95 10.87 -25.61
C LEU A 32 -9.59 10.61 -26.98
N GLN A 33 -9.13 9.58 -27.70
CA GLN A 33 -10.07 8.60 -28.27
C GLN A 33 -9.41 7.28 -28.67
N SER A 34 -9.97 6.21 -28.08
CA SER A 34 -10.24 4.86 -28.58
C SER A 34 -9.42 4.29 -29.74
N GLY A 35 -8.82 3.13 -29.47
CA GLY A 35 -8.37 2.21 -30.50
C GLY A 35 -9.52 1.59 -31.29
N GLN A 36 -9.25 1.28 -32.56
CA GLN A 36 -9.96 0.24 -33.30
C GLN A 36 -9.07 -0.32 -34.41
N GLN A 37 -9.13 -1.66 -34.53
CA GLN A 37 -8.48 -2.58 -35.46
C GLN A 37 -7.95 -2.05 -36.83
N ARG A 38 -6.81 -2.61 -37.25
CA ARG A 38 -6.54 -2.95 -38.66
C ARG A 38 -6.53 -4.47 -38.84
N PRO A 39 -7.08 -4.97 -39.95
CA PRO A 39 -6.39 -5.92 -40.82
C PRO A 39 -6.46 -5.44 -42.29
N ILE A 40 -5.34 -5.47 -43.02
CA ILE A 40 -4.95 -6.48 -44.03
C ILE A 40 -5.24 -5.97 -45.46
N ASP A 41 -4.25 -6.23 -46.33
CA ASP A 41 -4.26 -6.27 -47.81
C ASP A 41 -4.02 -5.00 -48.67
N GLU A 42 -2.86 -5.07 -49.33
CA GLU A 42 -2.69 -5.15 -50.80
C GLU A 42 -2.29 -3.89 -51.60
N GLU A 43 -1.30 -4.17 -52.45
CA GLU A 43 -0.68 -3.49 -53.58
C GLU A 43 -1.23 -2.13 -54.07
N LEU A 44 -0.34 -1.24 -54.52
CA LEU A 44 0.06 -1.16 -55.94
C LEU A 44 0.79 0.16 -56.24
N HIS A 45 2.11 0.03 -56.45
CA HIS A 45 2.94 0.63 -57.49
C HIS A 45 2.62 2.00 -58.15
N LEU A 46 3.74 2.78 -58.24
CA LEU A 46 4.17 3.66 -59.36
C LEU A 46 3.38 4.99 -59.47
N THR A 47 3.97 6.16 -59.74
CA THR A 47 5.25 6.49 -60.36
C THR A 47 5.50 8.00 -60.29
N SER A 48 6.78 8.36 -60.34
CA SER A 48 7.36 9.48 -61.09
C SER A 48 7.13 10.91 -60.54
N SER A 49 8.21 11.63 -60.21
CA SER A 49 8.92 12.56 -61.12
C SER A 49 8.16 13.89 -61.16
N SER A 50 8.71 15.09 -60.94
CA SER A 50 10.08 15.60 -61.05
C SER A 50 10.03 17.12 -60.87
N ARG A 51 11.22 17.72 -60.67
CA ARG A 51 11.63 19.12 -60.97
C ARG A 51 11.11 20.21 -60.03
N LEU A 52 11.95 20.80 -59.17
CA LEU A 52 12.99 21.82 -59.43
C LEU A 52 12.48 23.08 -60.13
N SER A 53 12.57 24.23 -59.45
CA SER A 53 13.33 25.44 -59.85
C SER A 53 12.66 26.72 -59.28
N ILE A 54 13.40 27.59 -58.53
CA ILE A 54 13.95 28.91 -59.00
C ILE A 54 12.87 30.01 -58.92
N THR A 55 13.01 31.22 -58.36
CA THR A 55 14.11 32.07 -57.83
C THR A 55 13.52 33.33 -57.16
N ASP A 56 14.37 34.00 -56.37
CA ASP A 56 14.55 35.46 -56.20
C ASP A 56 13.40 36.39 -55.79
N GLU A 57 13.67 37.21 -54.75
CA GLU A 57 13.96 38.64 -54.96
C GLU A 57 14.53 39.35 -53.71
N ARG A 58 15.01 40.58 -53.92
CA ARG A 58 16.14 41.28 -53.28
C ARG A 58 15.77 42.33 -52.22
N ARG A 59 16.74 42.54 -51.31
CA ARG A 59 17.27 43.78 -50.66
C ARG A 59 16.34 44.82 -49.99
N SER A 60 16.69 45.20 -48.75
CA SER A 60 17.09 46.58 -48.37
C SER A 60 17.79 46.63 -46.99
N ALA A 61 18.57 47.70 -46.77
CA ALA A 61 19.70 47.83 -45.83
C ALA A 61 19.38 48.47 -44.45
N ALA A 62 20.25 48.28 -43.43
CA ALA A 62 20.92 49.35 -42.64
C ALA A 62 21.55 48.89 -41.28
N ALA A 63 22.75 49.43 -41.02
CA ALA A 63 23.43 49.83 -39.77
C ALA A 63 24.06 48.79 -38.76
N PRO A 64 25.24 49.11 -38.17
CA PRO A 64 25.99 48.23 -37.28
C PRO A 64 25.72 48.53 -35.79
N ILE A 65 25.73 47.52 -34.92
CA ILE A 65 25.76 47.69 -33.46
C ILE A 65 26.92 46.89 -32.89
N SER A 66 27.83 47.62 -32.25
CA SER A 66 28.94 47.13 -31.44
C SER A 66 28.46 46.56 -30.11
N GLY A 67 29.14 45.50 -29.66
CA GLY A 67 29.40 45.28 -28.23
C GLY A 67 28.47 44.32 -27.48
N GLN A 68 28.72 43.02 -27.59
CA GLN A 68 28.59 42.04 -26.49
C GLN A 68 29.15 40.67 -26.91
N LYS A 69 30.45 40.40 -26.68
CA LYS A 69 31.02 39.06 -26.93
C LYS A 69 31.87 38.48 -25.79
N ASP A 70 32.09 39.21 -24.71
CA ASP A 70 33.17 38.85 -23.78
C ASP A 70 32.73 38.07 -22.53
N THR A 71 31.43 37.93 -22.25
CA THR A 71 30.94 37.15 -21.08
C THR A 71 30.63 35.68 -21.40
N HIS A 72 30.16 35.36 -22.61
CA HIS A 72 29.87 33.97 -23.01
C HIS A 72 31.12 33.13 -23.33
N MET A 73 32.26 33.76 -23.62
CA MET A 73 33.49 33.07 -23.97
C MET A 73 34.22 32.54 -22.71
N HIS A 74 34.09 33.21 -21.57
CA HIS A 74 34.81 32.83 -20.34
C HIS A 74 34.21 31.59 -19.65
N ASP A 75 32.88 31.45 -19.61
CA ASP A 75 32.23 30.26 -19.04
C ASP A 75 32.37 29.03 -19.94
N LYS A 76 32.31 29.21 -21.27
CA LYS A 76 32.59 28.13 -22.23
C LYS A 76 34.01 27.60 -22.05
N ASN A 77 34.99 28.50 -21.90
CA ASN A 77 36.37 28.12 -21.62
C ASN A 77 36.55 27.45 -20.24
N LYS A 78 35.75 27.80 -19.21
CA LYS A 78 35.80 27.11 -17.89
C LYS A 78 35.25 25.69 -17.97
N TRP A 79 34.09 25.50 -18.62
CA TRP A 79 33.48 24.17 -18.77
C TRP A 79 34.33 23.25 -19.67
N GLU A 80 34.93 23.79 -20.74
CA GLU A 80 35.87 23.05 -21.58
C GLU A 80 37.12 22.68 -20.78
N ASN A 81 37.74 23.61 -20.04
CA ASN A 81 38.90 23.30 -19.18
C ASN A 81 38.59 22.30 -18.04
N LEU A 82 37.37 22.32 -17.50
CA LEU A 82 36.92 21.37 -16.47
C LEU A 82 36.70 19.98 -17.06
N LYS A 83 36.01 19.91 -18.21
CA LYS A 83 35.80 18.68 -18.98
C LYS A 83 37.13 18.05 -19.36
N ASP A 84 38.09 18.86 -19.82
CA ASP A 84 39.45 18.45 -20.17
C ASP A 84 40.18 17.81 -18.98
N ARG A 85 40.15 18.46 -17.81
CA ARG A 85 40.79 17.91 -16.59
C ARG A 85 40.11 16.65 -16.06
N LEU A 86 38.81 16.48 -16.31
CA LEU A 86 38.06 15.29 -15.92
C LEU A 86 38.35 14.11 -16.85
N GLN A 87 38.59 14.34 -18.14
CA GLN A 87 38.86 13.31 -19.14
C GLN A 87 40.25 12.66 -18.94
N ASP A 88 41.25 13.46 -18.58
CA ASP A 88 42.63 13.00 -18.28
C ASP A 88 42.82 12.48 -16.85
N SER A 89 41.74 12.38 -16.06
CA SER A 89 41.76 11.99 -14.65
C SER A 89 40.85 10.80 -14.37
N TRP A 90 41.05 10.15 -13.21
CA TRP A 90 40.13 9.14 -12.67
C TRP A 90 38.95 9.75 -11.88
N ALA A 91 38.86 11.07 -11.82
CA ALA A 91 37.82 11.80 -11.09
C ALA A 91 36.37 11.37 -11.45
N PRO A 92 35.97 11.19 -12.72
CA PRO A 92 34.61 10.77 -13.02
C PRO A 92 34.32 9.33 -12.56
N GLU A 93 35.30 8.42 -12.62
CA GLU A 93 35.15 7.05 -12.12
C GLU A 93 35.02 6.99 -10.60
N VAL A 94 35.76 7.85 -9.88
CA VAL A 94 35.67 7.96 -8.42
C VAL A 94 34.33 8.57 -8.01
N LEU A 95 33.88 9.63 -8.68
CA LEU A 95 32.59 10.25 -8.39
C LEU A 95 31.43 9.29 -8.67
N ALA A 96 31.49 8.54 -9.78
CA ALA A 96 30.52 7.50 -10.10
C ALA A 96 30.53 6.35 -9.06
N SER A 97 31.70 6.01 -8.51
CA SER A 97 31.80 5.03 -7.43
C SER A 97 31.12 5.54 -6.15
N ILE A 98 31.30 6.82 -5.79
CA ILE A 98 30.67 7.45 -4.61
C ILE A 98 29.15 7.51 -4.78
N THR A 99 28.65 7.94 -5.93
CA THR A 99 27.20 8.00 -6.18
C THR A 99 26.55 6.62 -6.13
N SER A 100 27.25 5.58 -6.61
CA SER A 100 26.78 4.20 -6.48
C SER A 100 26.64 3.76 -5.02
N LEU A 101 27.60 4.11 -4.15
CA LEU A 101 27.54 3.80 -2.71
C LEU A 101 26.38 4.53 -2.03
N LEU A 102 26.17 5.82 -2.34
CA LEU A 102 25.07 6.60 -1.80
C LEU A 102 23.70 6.06 -2.22
N ALA A 103 23.56 5.64 -3.48
CA ALA A 103 22.33 5.00 -3.97
C ALA A 103 22.02 3.68 -3.23
N LEU A 104 23.04 2.87 -2.95
CA LEU A 104 22.87 1.65 -2.15
C LEU A 104 22.46 1.96 -0.70
N LEU A 105 23.08 2.96 -0.07
CA LEU A 105 22.73 3.37 1.30
C LEU A 105 21.29 3.88 1.39
N THR A 106 20.83 4.63 0.40
CA THR A 106 19.43 5.09 0.34
C THR A 106 18.46 3.93 0.17
N ILE A 107 18.77 2.93 -0.65
CA ILE A 107 17.96 1.70 -0.76
C ILE A 107 17.87 0.99 0.60
N VAL A 108 18.99 0.82 1.30
CA VAL A 108 19.03 0.16 2.62
C VAL A 108 18.20 0.92 3.65
N ALA A 109 18.33 2.25 3.71
CA ALA A 109 17.57 3.09 4.64
C ALA A 109 16.06 3.02 4.38
N LEU A 110 15.66 3.06 3.10
CA LEU A 110 14.26 2.97 2.69
C LEU A 110 13.65 1.60 3.05
N LEU A 111 14.37 0.52 2.77
CA LEU A 111 13.95 -0.82 3.17
C LEU A 111 13.84 -0.94 4.70
N TRP A 112 14.79 -0.38 5.45
CA TRP A 112 14.72 -0.40 6.92
C TRP A 112 13.50 0.34 7.46
N TYR A 113 13.18 1.51 6.91
CA TYR A 113 12.02 2.32 7.32
C TYR A 113 10.66 1.65 7.04
N PHE A 114 10.55 0.87 5.96
CA PHE A 114 9.33 0.16 5.57
C PHE A 114 9.21 -1.26 6.13
N ARG A 115 10.13 -1.68 7.01
CA ARG A 115 10.10 -3.02 7.60
C ARG A 115 8.85 -3.22 8.47
N GLY A 116 8.02 -4.18 8.09
CA GLY A 116 6.87 -4.62 8.88
C GLY A 116 5.69 -3.65 8.90
N LYS A 117 5.69 -2.63 8.02
CA LYS A 117 4.53 -1.74 7.83
C LYS A 117 3.56 -2.36 6.83
N SER A 118 2.25 -2.22 7.10
CA SER A 118 1.20 -2.48 6.09
C SER A 118 1.42 -1.54 4.91
N ILE A 119 1.18 -2.01 3.69
CA ILE A 119 1.47 -1.23 2.47
C ILE A 119 0.55 0.00 2.44
N PRO A 120 1.03 1.24 2.64
CA PRO A 120 0.28 2.40 2.21
C PRO A 120 0.53 2.53 0.71
N ILE A 121 -0.54 2.49 -0.10
CA ILE A 121 -0.47 2.52 -1.58
C ILE A 121 0.26 3.78 -2.11
N VAL A 122 0.55 4.77 -1.26
CA VAL A 122 1.21 6.01 -1.65
C VAL A 122 2.19 6.48 -0.58
N VAL A 123 3.47 6.56 -0.91
CA VAL A 123 4.53 7.02 0.03
C VAL A 123 4.98 8.46 -0.30
N LEU A 124 4.96 8.88 -1.57
CA LEU A 124 5.26 10.25 -2.01
C LEU A 124 4.87 10.44 -3.49
N TYR A 125 4.27 11.58 -3.87
CA TYR A 125 3.90 11.92 -5.26
C TYR A 125 3.15 10.84 -6.07
N ASN A 126 2.26 10.05 -5.44
CA ASN A 126 1.54 8.94 -6.10
C ASN A 126 2.44 7.83 -6.70
N MET A 127 3.70 7.69 -6.26
CA MET A 127 4.60 6.64 -6.74
C MET A 127 4.63 5.41 -5.81
N SER A 128 4.69 4.21 -6.40
CA SER A 128 4.83 2.94 -5.68
C SER A 128 6.25 2.74 -5.14
N LEU A 129 6.40 1.99 -4.05
CA LEU A 129 7.72 1.62 -3.49
C LEU A 129 8.61 0.93 -4.53
N GLY A 130 8.03 0.03 -5.34
CA GLY A 130 8.74 -0.67 -6.41
C GLY A 130 9.28 0.28 -7.48
N THR A 131 8.55 1.35 -7.79
CA THR A 131 8.99 2.40 -8.73
C THR A 131 10.23 3.11 -8.20
N ILE A 132 10.21 3.53 -6.93
CA ILE A 132 11.36 4.22 -6.29
C ILE A 132 12.58 3.30 -6.27
N LEU A 133 12.41 2.04 -5.87
CA LEU A 133 13.48 1.05 -5.87
C LEU A 133 14.03 0.79 -7.28
N SER A 134 13.19 0.77 -8.31
CA SER A 134 13.62 0.60 -9.70
C SER A 134 14.43 1.79 -10.22
N ILE A 135 14.06 3.02 -9.84
CA ILE A 135 14.81 4.23 -10.19
C ILE A 135 16.19 4.20 -9.51
N LEU A 136 16.24 3.93 -8.21
CA LEU A 136 17.49 3.83 -7.45
C LEU A 136 18.39 2.70 -7.97
N ALA A 137 17.82 1.54 -8.31
CA ALA A 137 18.54 0.43 -8.93
C ALA A 137 19.15 0.80 -10.29
N THR A 138 18.43 1.59 -11.08
CA THR A 138 18.90 2.07 -12.38
C THR A 138 20.08 3.04 -12.21
N ILE A 139 19.95 4.01 -11.29
CA ILE A 139 21.04 4.94 -10.94
C ILE A 139 22.27 4.18 -10.46
N LEU A 140 22.08 3.19 -9.58
CA LEU A 140 23.17 2.35 -9.07
C LEU A 140 23.87 1.59 -10.21
N LYS A 141 23.09 0.97 -11.11
CA LYS A 141 23.61 0.19 -12.24
C LYS A 141 24.38 1.06 -13.25
N THR A 142 23.87 2.25 -13.59
CA THR A 142 24.52 3.12 -14.58
C THR A 142 25.81 3.72 -14.04
N THR A 143 25.81 4.14 -12.78
CA THR A 143 26.99 4.73 -12.13
C THR A 143 28.11 3.71 -11.92
N ILE A 144 27.81 2.47 -11.48
CA ILE A 144 28.83 1.44 -11.26
C ILE A 144 29.48 0.95 -12.56
N PHE A 145 28.79 1.09 -13.69
CA PHE A 145 29.30 0.66 -14.98
C PHE A 145 30.47 1.52 -15.49
N VAL A 146 30.49 2.80 -15.13
CA VAL A 146 31.55 3.76 -15.50
C VAL A 146 32.93 3.31 -15.01
N PRO A 147 33.17 3.02 -13.73
CA PRO A 147 34.47 2.54 -13.26
C PRO A 147 34.80 1.13 -13.78
N ILE A 148 33.81 0.25 -14.00
CA ILE A 148 34.04 -1.10 -14.55
C ILE A 148 34.56 -1.00 -15.98
N SER A 149 33.92 -0.19 -16.84
CA SER A 149 34.32 -0.04 -18.25
C SER A 149 35.67 0.65 -18.40
N ALA A 150 35.92 1.73 -17.65
CA ALA A 150 37.20 2.42 -17.64
C ALA A 150 38.34 1.52 -17.13
N GLY A 151 38.09 0.77 -16.05
CA GLY A 151 39.02 -0.21 -15.50
C GLY A 151 39.34 -1.33 -16.50
N PHE A 152 38.33 -1.84 -17.20
CA PHE A 152 38.50 -2.84 -18.24
C PHE A 152 39.36 -2.29 -19.39
N GLY A 153 39.01 -1.14 -19.97
CA GLY A 153 39.76 -0.53 -21.08
C GLY A 153 41.24 -0.32 -20.75
N GLN A 154 41.54 0.15 -19.53
CA GLN A 154 42.92 0.41 -19.11
C GLN A 154 43.78 -0.88 -18.97
N ILE A 155 43.16 -2.05 -18.73
CA ILE A 155 43.90 -3.34 -18.68
C ILE A 155 44.59 -3.65 -20.01
N ILE A 156 44.00 -3.23 -21.14
CA ILE A 156 44.57 -3.43 -22.48
C ILE A 156 45.93 -2.74 -22.58
N TRP A 157 45.98 -1.46 -22.23
CA TRP A 157 47.18 -0.63 -22.31
C TRP A 157 48.28 -1.10 -21.37
N ILE A 158 47.91 -1.51 -20.16
CA ILE A 158 48.85 -2.05 -19.18
C ILE A 158 49.52 -3.32 -19.69
N LYS A 159 48.76 -4.20 -20.36
CA LYS A 159 49.31 -5.43 -20.94
C LYS A 159 50.16 -5.15 -22.17
N LEU A 160 49.66 -4.29 -23.07
CA LEU A 160 50.36 -3.90 -24.29
C LEU A 160 51.74 -3.32 -23.96
N HIS A 161 51.82 -2.47 -22.94
CA HIS A 161 53.08 -1.87 -22.48
C HIS A 161 54.04 -2.88 -21.82
N ARG A 162 53.52 -3.88 -21.09
CA ARG A 162 54.37 -4.84 -20.34
C ARG A 162 54.89 -6.01 -21.16
N GLN A 163 54.05 -6.60 -22.01
CA GLN A 163 54.31 -7.92 -22.59
C GLN A 163 54.22 -7.94 -24.11
N GLY A 164 53.67 -6.87 -24.74
CA GLY A 164 53.22 -6.92 -26.12
C GLY A 164 52.01 -7.84 -26.27
N LEU A 165 51.07 -7.48 -27.15
CA LEU A 165 49.87 -8.28 -27.42
C LEU A 165 49.74 -8.51 -28.93
N SER A 166 49.27 -9.69 -29.32
CA SER A 166 48.83 -9.94 -30.70
C SER A 166 47.65 -9.03 -31.05
N LEU A 167 47.60 -8.49 -32.28
CA LEU A 167 46.48 -7.64 -32.72
C LEU A 167 45.12 -8.33 -32.56
N ARG A 168 45.07 -9.67 -32.72
CA ARG A 168 43.87 -10.46 -32.50
C ARG A 168 43.42 -10.45 -31.03
N ASP A 169 44.35 -10.40 -30.09
CA ASP A 169 44.05 -10.34 -28.65
C ASP A 169 43.70 -8.92 -28.21
N VAL A 170 44.28 -7.90 -28.87
CA VAL A 170 43.89 -6.50 -28.72
C VAL A 170 42.44 -6.30 -29.16
N ASP A 171 42.08 -6.77 -30.36
CA ASP A 171 40.72 -6.68 -30.90
C ASP A 171 39.70 -7.42 -30.01
N GLN A 172 40.06 -8.59 -29.49
CA GLN A 172 39.20 -9.32 -28.56
C GLN A 172 39.01 -8.61 -27.21
N LEU A 173 40.08 -8.08 -26.60
CA LEU A 173 39.93 -7.35 -25.34
C LEU A 173 39.18 -6.03 -25.54
N TYR A 174 39.42 -5.35 -26.66
CA TYR A 174 38.76 -4.10 -27.00
C TYR A 174 37.27 -4.32 -27.31
N SER A 175 36.91 -5.34 -28.08
CA SER A 175 35.51 -5.74 -28.30
C SER A 175 34.83 -6.25 -27.02
N ALA A 176 35.57 -6.86 -26.10
CA ALA A 176 35.02 -7.27 -24.80
C ALA A 176 34.76 -6.09 -23.84
N SER A 177 35.58 -5.03 -23.87
CA SER A 177 35.36 -3.85 -23.04
C SER A 177 34.26 -2.92 -23.58
N HIS A 178 33.97 -2.98 -24.89
CA HIS A 178 33.00 -2.12 -25.57
C HIS A 178 31.72 -2.82 -26.03
N GLY A 179 31.75 -4.14 -26.20
CA GLY A 179 30.59 -4.92 -26.57
C GLY A 179 29.63 -5.08 -25.40
N GLY A 180 28.33 -5.25 -25.70
CA GLY A 180 27.32 -5.56 -24.69
C GLY A 180 27.59 -6.91 -23.99
N ALA A 181 26.68 -7.36 -23.14
CA ALA A 181 26.85 -8.57 -22.31
C ALA A 181 27.34 -9.83 -23.07
N PHE A 182 27.04 -9.93 -24.37
CA PHE A 182 27.48 -11.02 -25.26
C PHE A 182 29.00 -11.11 -25.44
N SER A 183 29.72 -9.97 -25.57
CA SER A 183 31.17 -9.97 -25.76
C SER A 183 31.92 -10.40 -24.48
N GLY A 184 31.36 -10.08 -23.31
CA GLY A 184 31.88 -10.56 -22.03
C GLY A 184 31.81 -12.09 -21.89
N PHE A 185 30.72 -12.71 -22.37
CA PHE A 185 30.57 -14.17 -22.37
C PHE A 185 31.55 -14.85 -23.34
N GLU A 186 31.76 -14.25 -24.51
CA GLU A 186 32.76 -14.72 -25.47
C GLU A 186 34.16 -14.70 -24.87
N MET A 187 34.49 -13.65 -24.10
CA MET A 187 35.79 -13.54 -23.44
C MET A 187 35.98 -14.56 -22.31
N LEU A 188 34.94 -14.86 -21.52
CA LEU A 188 34.98 -15.90 -20.48
C LEU A 188 35.20 -17.30 -21.08
N SER A 189 34.75 -17.52 -22.30
CA SER A 189 34.83 -18.82 -23.00
C SER A 189 36.19 -19.11 -23.63
N ARG A 190 37.12 -18.13 -23.66
CA ARG A 190 38.45 -18.30 -24.27
C ARG A 190 39.57 -18.06 -23.25
N LYS A 191 40.67 -18.82 -23.41
CA LYS A 191 41.84 -18.74 -22.52
C LYS A 191 42.61 -17.43 -22.73
N THR A 192 42.42 -16.45 -21.84
CA THR A 192 43.31 -15.29 -21.68
C THR A 192 44.11 -15.45 -20.39
N ASN A 193 45.41 -15.20 -20.40
CA ASN A 193 46.29 -15.40 -19.24
C ASN A 193 46.19 -14.27 -18.18
N SER A 194 45.02 -13.64 -18.01
CA SER A 194 44.85 -12.50 -17.10
C SER A 194 43.57 -12.58 -16.30
N TYR A 195 43.71 -13.00 -15.04
CA TYR A 195 42.63 -13.06 -14.07
C TYR A 195 41.87 -11.73 -13.91
N ARG A 196 42.53 -10.57 -14.09
CA ARG A 196 41.90 -9.25 -13.98
C ARG A 196 40.89 -8.96 -15.09
N ALA A 197 41.17 -9.42 -16.30
CA ALA A 197 40.25 -9.26 -17.43
C ALA A 197 39.02 -10.14 -17.21
N TYR A 198 39.20 -11.36 -16.66
CA TYR A 198 38.08 -12.21 -16.26
C TYR A 198 37.22 -11.59 -15.17
N ILE A 199 37.82 -10.98 -14.14
CA ILE A 199 37.07 -10.27 -13.08
C ILE A 199 36.28 -9.10 -13.69
N ALA A 200 36.90 -8.29 -14.57
CA ALA A 200 36.21 -7.18 -15.23
C ALA A 200 35.01 -7.64 -16.07
N ALA A 201 35.18 -8.67 -16.89
CA ALA A 201 34.10 -9.23 -17.71
C ALA A 201 33.00 -9.87 -16.86
N PHE A 202 33.36 -10.57 -15.79
CA PHE A 202 32.40 -11.16 -14.86
C PHE A 202 31.56 -10.07 -14.17
N LEU A 203 32.19 -9.00 -13.67
CA LEU A 203 31.48 -7.87 -13.04
C LEU A 203 30.57 -7.14 -14.04
N TYR A 204 31.03 -6.99 -15.27
CA TYR A 204 30.24 -6.38 -16.34
C TYR A 204 28.93 -7.15 -16.60
N ILE A 205 29.01 -8.48 -16.69
CA ILE A 205 27.82 -9.35 -16.85
C ILE A 205 26.95 -9.31 -15.59
N LEU A 206 27.56 -9.45 -14.41
CA LEU A 206 26.83 -9.51 -13.14
C LEU A 206 26.12 -8.19 -12.80
N SER A 207 26.61 -7.05 -13.31
CA SER A 207 25.95 -5.74 -13.16
C SER A 207 24.51 -5.70 -13.70
N PHE A 208 24.15 -6.58 -14.65
CA PHE A 208 22.78 -6.68 -15.15
C PHE A 208 21.80 -7.25 -14.12
N ALA A 209 22.29 -8.01 -13.14
CA ALA A 209 21.47 -8.59 -12.07
C ALA A 209 21.02 -7.55 -11.02
N ILE A 210 21.62 -6.35 -10.98
CA ILE A 210 21.32 -5.31 -9.98
C ILE A 210 19.83 -4.94 -9.97
N GLY A 211 19.21 -4.75 -11.15
CA GLY A 211 17.79 -4.38 -11.26
C GLY A 211 16.86 -5.44 -10.66
N PRO A 212 16.87 -6.68 -11.17
CA PRO A 212 16.04 -7.76 -10.66
C PRO A 212 16.29 -8.08 -9.17
N THR A 213 17.54 -8.03 -8.72
CA THR A 213 17.87 -8.35 -7.32
C THR A 213 17.34 -7.30 -6.34
N ILE A 214 17.40 -6.01 -6.69
CA ILE A 214 16.78 -4.95 -5.88
C ILE A 214 15.26 -5.09 -5.85
N GLN A 215 14.62 -5.41 -6.97
CA GLN A 215 13.17 -5.67 -6.99
C GLN A 215 12.78 -6.91 -6.18
N ALA A 216 13.61 -7.95 -6.17
CA ALA A 216 13.39 -9.18 -5.40
C ALA A 216 13.55 -9.00 -3.87
N THR A 217 14.06 -7.85 -3.40
CA THR A 217 14.16 -7.56 -1.95
C THR A 217 12.79 -7.39 -1.30
N THR A 218 11.78 -6.97 -2.07
CA THR A 218 10.42 -6.75 -1.57
C THR A 218 9.51 -7.87 -2.02
N VAL A 219 8.91 -8.58 -1.06
CA VAL A 219 7.87 -9.57 -1.33
C VAL A 219 6.63 -9.21 -0.52
N SER A 220 5.48 -9.18 -1.17
CA SER A 220 4.18 -9.09 -0.52
C SER A 220 3.83 -10.45 0.11
N LYS A 221 3.54 -10.46 1.41
CA LYS A 221 2.96 -11.62 2.09
C LYS A 221 1.58 -11.25 2.59
N GLN A 222 0.59 -12.08 2.29
CA GLN A 222 -0.75 -11.96 2.83
C GLN A 222 -0.72 -12.39 4.31
N LEU A 223 -1.17 -11.51 5.21
CA LEU A 223 -1.32 -11.80 6.62
C LEU A 223 -2.82 -11.87 6.94
N ALA A 224 -3.42 -13.05 6.75
CA ALA A 224 -4.78 -13.29 7.22
C ALA A 224 -4.74 -13.33 8.76
N GLY A 225 -5.13 -12.24 9.42
CA GLY A 225 -5.72 -12.38 10.74
C GLY A 225 -7.02 -13.14 10.55
N GLN A 226 -7.21 -14.31 11.17
CA GLN A 226 -8.50 -14.98 11.05
C GLN A 226 -9.58 -14.05 11.59
N PRO A 227 -10.55 -13.60 10.77
CA PRO A 227 -11.55 -12.71 11.26
C PRO A 227 -12.38 -13.44 12.29
N PHE A 228 -12.78 -12.75 13.35
CA PHE A 228 -13.56 -13.34 14.42
C PHE A 228 -14.72 -12.44 14.78
N LEU A 229 -15.79 -13.05 15.27
CA LEU A 229 -16.98 -12.38 15.77
C LEU A 229 -17.40 -12.99 17.11
N GLN A 230 -17.89 -12.16 18.03
CA GLN A 230 -18.37 -12.63 19.32
C GLN A 230 -19.65 -13.48 19.21
N ARG A 231 -19.65 -14.61 19.92
CA ARG A 231 -20.72 -15.61 20.01
C ARG A 231 -20.96 -15.94 21.48
N CYS A 232 -22.18 -16.31 21.83
CA CYS A 232 -22.49 -16.76 23.18
C CYS A 232 -23.05 -18.19 23.19
N GLU A 233 -22.41 -19.05 23.98
CA GLU A 233 -22.91 -20.39 24.34
C GLU A 233 -23.25 -20.46 25.82
N THR A 234 -22.48 -19.81 26.69
CA THR A 234 -22.72 -19.75 28.13
C THR A 234 -22.47 -18.34 28.65
N ASN A 235 -23.28 -17.88 29.60
CA ASN A 235 -23.21 -16.52 30.14
C ASN A 235 -22.18 -16.33 31.28
N THR A 236 -21.12 -17.13 31.28
CA THR A 236 -20.08 -17.07 32.33
C THR A 236 -18.89 -16.25 31.87
N ASN A 237 -18.69 -15.10 32.50
CA ASN A 237 -17.43 -14.36 32.51
C ASN A 237 -16.96 -14.24 33.95
N SER A 238 -15.75 -14.70 34.26
CA SER A 238 -15.24 -14.78 35.64
C SER A 238 -15.06 -13.42 36.33
N ASN A 239 -15.15 -12.31 35.58
CA ASN A 239 -14.72 -10.98 36.03
C ASN A 239 -15.84 -9.93 36.10
N ILE A 240 -17.08 -10.25 35.72
CA ILE A 240 -18.19 -9.29 35.62
C ILE A 240 -19.46 -9.93 36.16
N SER A 241 -20.27 -9.19 36.93
CA SER A 241 -21.64 -9.59 37.25
C SER A 241 -22.53 -9.44 36.00
N PRO A 242 -22.94 -10.54 35.34
CA PRO A 242 -23.56 -10.47 34.01
C PRO A 242 -24.86 -9.65 33.96
N ALA A 243 -25.66 -9.74 35.02
CA ALA A 243 -26.99 -9.14 35.05
C ALA A 243 -26.97 -7.61 35.26
N SER A 244 -26.01 -7.05 36.02
CA SER A 244 -25.91 -5.60 36.21
C SER A 244 -25.43 -4.86 34.95
N THR A 245 -24.61 -5.52 34.13
CA THR A 245 -24.18 -4.98 32.83
C THR A 245 -25.39 -4.85 31.90
N LEU A 246 -26.26 -5.85 31.90
CA LEU A 246 -27.49 -5.85 31.11
C LEU A 246 -28.50 -4.83 31.63
N TYR A 247 -28.60 -4.66 32.95
CA TYR A 247 -29.39 -3.61 33.59
C TYR A 247 -28.99 -2.20 33.10
N SER A 248 -27.69 -1.90 33.07
CA SER A 248 -27.21 -0.60 32.61
C SER A 248 -27.52 -0.30 31.13
N GLU A 249 -27.56 -1.35 30.28
CA GLU A 249 -28.00 -1.16 28.90
C GLU A 249 -29.51 -1.04 28.77
N LEU A 250 -30.27 -1.77 29.59
CA LEU A 250 -31.72 -1.62 29.64
C LEU A 250 -32.10 -0.17 29.98
N GLU A 251 -31.47 0.45 30.99
CA GLU A 251 -31.66 1.87 31.32
C GLU A 251 -31.31 2.81 30.14
N LYS A 252 -30.17 2.60 29.48
CA LYS A 252 -29.77 3.41 28.31
C LYS A 252 -30.73 3.26 27.14
N VAL A 253 -31.17 2.03 26.83
CA VAL A 253 -32.07 1.77 25.71
C VAL A 253 -33.45 2.38 25.97
N LEU A 254 -33.95 2.30 27.20
CA LEU A 254 -35.21 2.93 27.58
C LEU A 254 -35.10 4.47 27.55
N GLY A 255 -33.98 5.04 28.02
CA GLY A 255 -33.74 6.49 28.01
C GLY A 255 -33.43 7.10 26.64
N GLU A 256 -32.88 6.32 25.69
CA GLU A 256 -32.50 6.76 24.35
C GLU A 256 -33.45 6.24 23.25
N TYR A 257 -34.58 5.64 23.62
CA TYR A 257 -35.55 5.11 22.66
C TYR A 257 -36.14 6.23 21.80
N SER A 258 -35.53 6.49 20.65
CA SER A 258 -36.07 7.30 19.57
C SER A 258 -36.40 6.37 18.41
N SER A 259 -37.55 6.57 17.77
CA SER A 259 -37.98 5.84 16.56
C SER A 259 -37.00 5.96 15.39
N THR A 260 -35.95 6.78 15.51
CA THR A 260 -34.92 7.02 14.49
C THR A 260 -33.62 6.25 14.69
N ARG A 261 -33.38 5.61 15.85
CA ARG A 261 -32.12 4.90 16.14
C ARG A 261 -32.22 3.41 15.86
N THR A 262 -31.58 2.97 14.77
CA THR A 262 -31.65 1.59 14.26
C THR A 262 -30.84 0.60 15.11
N SER A 263 -31.17 -0.68 15.00
CA SER A 263 -30.42 -1.82 15.56
C SER A 263 -28.93 -1.83 15.18
N ASP A 264 -28.56 -1.13 14.10
CA ASP A 264 -27.20 -1.07 13.54
C ASP A 264 -26.16 -0.47 14.49
N GLN A 265 -26.54 0.44 15.40
CA GLN A 265 -25.58 1.02 16.35
C GLN A 265 -25.13 0.02 17.41
N SER A 266 -26.03 -0.83 17.90
CA SER A 266 -25.69 -1.88 18.88
C SER A 266 -24.82 -3.01 18.29
N LEU A 267 -24.86 -3.19 16.97
CA LEU A 267 -23.98 -4.12 16.27
C LEU A 267 -22.52 -3.62 16.27
N GLN A 268 -22.28 -2.31 16.37
CA GLN A 268 -20.92 -1.75 16.42
C GLN A 268 -20.21 -2.00 17.76
N GLU A 269 -20.94 -2.39 18.79
CA GLU A 269 -20.37 -2.77 20.09
C GLU A 269 -19.72 -4.17 20.08
N LEU A 270 -20.08 -5.02 19.10
CA LEU A 270 -19.49 -6.35 18.98
C LEU A 270 -18.02 -6.23 18.58
N GLN A 271 -17.14 -6.77 19.41
CA GLN A 271 -15.73 -6.87 19.07
C GLN A 271 -15.58 -7.82 17.88
N ARG A 272 -14.94 -7.30 16.83
CA ARG A 272 -14.72 -8.03 15.59
C ARG A 272 -13.26 -7.91 15.17
N GLY A 273 -12.66 -9.03 14.80
CA GLY A 273 -11.43 -9.04 14.01
C GLY A 273 -11.84 -8.98 12.55
N CYS A 274 -11.71 -7.82 11.89
CA CYS A 274 -11.90 -7.69 10.45
C CYS A 274 -11.08 -6.48 10.01
N SER A 275 -9.86 -6.70 9.53
CA SER A 275 -8.92 -5.62 9.23
C SER A 275 -9.13 -5.04 7.84
N THR A 276 -9.62 -5.84 6.88
CA THR A 276 -9.88 -5.38 5.51
C THR A 276 -11.18 -4.63 5.31
N GLY A 277 -12.14 -4.79 6.23
CA GLY A 277 -13.45 -4.13 6.14
C GLY A 277 -14.45 -4.83 5.21
N ASP A 278 -14.10 -6.00 4.65
CA ASP A 278 -14.98 -6.89 3.87
C ASP A 278 -14.81 -8.36 4.33
N CYS A 279 -15.58 -8.75 5.35
CA CYS A 279 -15.51 -10.09 5.97
C CYS A 279 -16.87 -10.78 5.93
N ASP A 280 -16.89 -12.09 5.77
CA ASP A 280 -18.12 -12.89 5.76
C ASP A 280 -18.02 -14.04 6.75
N TRP A 281 -19.09 -14.27 7.52
CA TRP A 281 -19.16 -15.38 8.49
C TRP A 281 -20.22 -16.37 8.05
N PRO A 282 -19.94 -17.69 8.09
CA PRO A 282 -20.99 -18.67 7.89
C PRO A 282 -22.05 -18.53 8.98
N THR A 283 -23.28 -18.94 8.67
CA THR A 283 -24.38 -18.86 9.63
C THR A 283 -24.03 -19.59 10.92
N PHE A 284 -24.20 -18.92 12.05
CA PHE A 284 -23.88 -19.46 13.38
C PHE A 284 -25.01 -19.21 14.36
N SER A 285 -25.16 -20.10 15.34
CA SER A 285 -26.14 -19.97 16.41
C SER A 285 -25.56 -19.28 17.64
N SER A 286 -26.32 -18.47 18.35
CA SER A 286 -25.89 -17.91 19.64
C SER A 286 -27.07 -17.76 20.58
N LEU A 287 -26.78 -17.81 21.88
CA LEU A 287 -27.71 -17.43 22.93
C LEU A 287 -28.13 -15.97 22.75
N ALA A 288 -29.42 -15.71 22.90
CA ALA A 288 -30.04 -14.40 22.77
C ALA A 288 -31.25 -14.27 23.73
N ILE A 289 -31.75 -13.06 23.83
CA ILE A 289 -33.01 -12.72 24.49
C ILE A 289 -34.01 -12.40 23.39
N CYS A 290 -35.16 -13.05 23.43
CA CYS A 290 -36.26 -12.86 22.50
C CYS A 290 -37.45 -12.23 23.22
N SER A 291 -38.24 -11.48 22.47
CA SER A 291 -39.52 -10.90 22.87
C SER A 291 -40.66 -11.55 22.10
N ASN A 292 -41.82 -11.62 22.74
CA ASN A 292 -43.09 -11.85 22.05
C ASN A 292 -44.15 -10.95 22.69
N SER A 293 -44.77 -10.09 21.89
CA SER A 293 -45.76 -9.11 22.37
C SER A 293 -47.08 -9.26 21.61
N THR A 294 -48.20 -9.11 22.33
CA THR A 294 -49.54 -9.01 21.75
C THR A 294 -50.16 -7.66 22.08
N ASP A 295 -50.83 -7.07 21.08
CA ASP A 295 -51.61 -5.85 21.26
C ASP A 295 -52.94 -6.19 21.96
N ILE A 296 -53.18 -5.61 23.13
CA ILE A 296 -54.40 -5.77 23.92
C ILE A 296 -55.17 -4.46 24.08
N SER A 297 -54.92 -3.47 23.21
CA SER A 297 -55.57 -2.15 23.24
C SER A 297 -57.10 -2.24 23.18
N SER A 298 -57.64 -3.30 22.56
CA SER A 298 -59.09 -3.56 22.50
C SER A 298 -59.73 -3.93 23.84
N LYS A 299 -58.93 -4.28 24.85
CA LYS A 299 -59.38 -4.69 26.19
C LYS A 299 -59.36 -3.55 27.21
N ILE A 300 -58.97 -2.35 26.79
CA ILE A 300 -58.92 -1.17 27.65
C ILE A 300 -60.35 -0.76 28.02
N VAL A 301 -60.61 -0.65 29.32
CA VAL A 301 -61.86 -0.10 29.85
C VAL A 301 -61.62 1.36 30.22
N GLN A 302 -62.35 2.25 29.56
CA GLN A 302 -62.32 3.69 29.84
C GLN A 302 -63.50 4.07 30.74
N THR A 303 -63.20 4.68 31.88
CA THR A 303 -64.19 5.26 32.80
C THR A 303 -63.94 6.76 32.95
N SER A 304 -65.00 7.56 33.01
CA SER A 304 -64.87 9.02 33.20
C SER A 304 -65.37 9.44 34.57
N TYR A 305 -64.58 10.27 35.26
CA TYR A 305 -64.93 10.84 36.55
C TYR A 305 -64.54 12.32 36.61
N ALA A 306 -65.51 13.20 36.88
CA ALA A 306 -65.29 14.64 37.08
C ALA A 306 -64.48 15.36 35.98
N GLY A 307 -64.54 14.89 34.72
CA GLY A 307 -63.78 15.46 33.59
C GLY A 307 -62.41 14.83 33.36
N HIS A 308 -62.02 13.83 34.16
CA HIS A 308 -60.84 12.99 33.95
C HIS A 308 -61.22 11.64 33.33
N TYR A 309 -60.27 11.04 32.61
CA TYR A 309 -60.39 9.68 32.07
C TYR A 309 -59.45 8.74 32.83
N ASP A 310 -60.03 7.65 33.30
CA ASP A 310 -59.34 6.52 33.90
C ASP A 310 -59.34 5.36 32.89
N TYR A 311 -58.18 4.73 32.71
CA TYR A 311 -58.01 3.60 31.82
C TYR A 311 -57.55 2.40 32.62
N SER A 312 -58.24 1.27 32.48
CA SER A 312 -57.92 0.05 33.21
C SER A 312 -57.85 -1.16 32.29
N LEU A 313 -56.98 -2.10 32.66
CA LEU A 313 -56.84 -3.40 32.00
C LEU A 313 -57.33 -4.54 32.90
N PRO A 314 -57.74 -5.68 32.32
CA PRO A 314 -58.20 -6.86 33.08
C PRO A 314 -57.18 -7.43 34.06
N ASN A 315 -55.89 -7.14 33.86
CA ASN A 315 -54.78 -7.55 34.73
C ASN A 315 -54.51 -6.56 35.88
N ASN A 316 -55.46 -5.68 36.18
CA ASN A 316 -55.41 -4.71 37.29
C ASN A 316 -54.36 -3.59 37.12
N LEU A 317 -53.80 -3.42 35.91
CA LEU A 317 -52.99 -2.25 35.57
C LEU A 317 -53.92 -1.09 35.17
N SER A 318 -53.76 0.07 35.82
CA SER A 318 -54.64 1.22 35.59
C SER A 318 -53.89 2.54 35.59
N LEU A 319 -54.33 3.45 34.72
CA LEU A 319 -53.93 4.85 34.70
C LEU A 319 -55.09 5.70 35.20
N LEU A 320 -54.87 6.46 36.28
CA LEU A 320 -55.89 7.29 36.94
C LEU A 320 -55.62 8.78 36.72
N ASN A 321 -56.67 9.57 36.50
CA ASN A 321 -56.59 11.03 36.33
C ASN A 321 -55.65 11.49 35.21
N MET A 322 -55.73 10.88 34.03
CA MET A 322 -54.82 11.19 32.92
C MET A 322 -55.11 12.55 32.29
N ALA A 323 -54.09 13.41 32.26
CA ALA A 323 -54.10 14.75 31.63
C ALA A 323 -52.87 15.02 30.75
N ASN A 324 -51.75 14.35 31.02
CA ASN A 324 -50.50 14.43 30.26
C ASN A 324 -50.10 13.02 29.79
N ASP A 325 -49.17 12.96 28.85
CA ASP A 325 -48.62 11.70 28.37
C ASP A 325 -48.03 10.89 29.54
N PHE A 326 -48.41 9.62 29.61
CA PHE A 326 -47.95 8.74 30.67
C PHE A 326 -47.89 7.29 30.20
N VAL A 327 -46.90 6.54 30.70
CA VAL A 327 -46.70 5.12 30.42
C VAL A 327 -46.58 4.38 31.75
N ALA A 328 -47.48 3.43 32.01
CA ALA A 328 -47.35 2.47 33.10
C ALA A 328 -46.89 1.13 32.54
N ILE A 329 -45.88 0.55 33.18
CA ILE A 329 -45.37 -0.79 32.87
C ILE A 329 -45.27 -1.54 34.18
N ASN A 330 -45.76 -2.78 34.18
CA ASN A 330 -45.57 -3.73 35.27
C ASN A 330 -44.92 -4.98 34.67
N ALA A 331 -43.81 -5.42 35.27
CA ALA A 331 -43.07 -6.58 34.82
C ALA A 331 -42.74 -7.51 35.99
N SER A 332 -43.19 -8.75 35.91
CA SER A 332 -42.84 -9.80 36.86
C SER A 332 -43.03 -11.18 36.23
N THR A 333 -42.40 -12.21 36.79
CA THR A 333 -42.58 -13.60 36.33
C THR A 333 -43.96 -14.15 36.70
N SER A 334 -44.58 -13.64 37.77
CA SER A 334 -45.89 -14.04 38.28
C SER A 334 -47.03 -13.12 37.82
N LEU A 335 -46.80 -12.22 36.87
CA LEU A 335 -47.83 -11.32 36.38
C LEU A 335 -48.95 -12.12 35.68
N PRO A 336 -50.24 -11.94 36.05
CA PRO A 336 -51.33 -12.54 35.30
C PRO A 336 -51.46 -11.86 33.94
N THR A 337 -51.25 -12.60 32.86
CA THR A 337 -51.39 -12.16 31.47
C THR A 337 -52.53 -12.90 30.79
N LEU A 338 -53.12 -12.30 29.75
CA LEU A 338 -54.27 -12.88 29.04
C LEU A 338 -53.83 -13.95 28.03
N HIS A 339 -52.70 -13.76 27.35
CA HIS A 339 -52.21 -14.66 26.29
C HIS A 339 -50.96 -15.46 26.69
N TYR A 340 -50.29 -15.12 27.79
CA TYR A 340 -49.00 -15.71 28.18
C TYR A 340 -49.05 -16.41 29.55
N GLU A 341 -50.22 -16.89 29.95
CA GLU A 341 -50.40 -17.63 31.20
C GLU A 341 -49.65 -18.97 31.15
N GLU A 342 -49.71 -19.65 30.01
CA GLU A 342 -49.04 -20.94 29.73
C GLU A 342 -47.52 -20.91 29.92
N TRP A 343 -46.90 -19.73 29.84
CA TRP A 343 -45.46 -19.55 30.05
C TRP A 343 -45.04 -19.75 31.51
N GLY A 344 -45.97 -19.86 32.46
CA GLY A 344 -45.66 -20.16 33.86
C GLY A 344 -44.65 -19.16 34.46
N SER A 345 -43.62 -19.66 35.13
CA SER A 345 -42.50 -18.85 35.66
C SER A 345 -41.21 -18.97 34.83
N TYR A 346 -41.28 -19.58 33.64
CA TYR A 346 -40.16 -19.77 32.71
C TYR A 346 -39.57 -18.47 32.12
N PRO A 347 -40.37 -17.47 31.67
CA PRO A 347 -39.81 -16.31 31.00
C PRO A 347 -38.96 -15.50 31.97
N ILE A 348 -38.03 -14.71 31.43
CA ILE A 348 -37.22 -13.77 32.22
C ILE A 348 -38.14 -12.81 32.97
N VAL A 349 -39.12 -12.24 32.26
CA VAL A 349 -40.23 -11.46 32.81
C VAL A 349 -41.45 -11.56 31.90
N LYS A 350 -42.64 -11.51 32.48
CA LYS A 350 -43.88 -11.14 31.78
C LYS A 350 -44.12 -9.67 32.03
N TYR A 351 -44.55 -8.93 31.01
CA TYR A 351 -44.84 -7.51 31.17
C TYR A 351 -46.22 -7.17 30.62
N SER A 352 -46.81 -6.13 31.22
CA SER A 352 -47.95 -5.43 30.66
C SER A 352 -47.69 -3.94 30.71
N ILE A 353 -48.07 -3.27 29.64
CA ILE A 353 -47.82 -1.86 29.41
C ILE A 353 -49.11 -1.20 28.97
N LEU A 354 -49.39 -0.05 29.55
CA LEU A 354 -50.54 0.80 29.27
C LEU A 354 -50.02 2.23 29.09
N SER A 355 -50.23 2.79 27.91
CA SER A 355 -49.72 4.13 27.55
C SER A 355 -50.88 5.02 27.12
N TYR A 356 -50.92 6.23 27.68
CA TYR A 356 -51.81 7.31 27.30
C TYR A 356 -50.99 8.43 26.66
N TYR A 357 -51.44 8.90 25.50
CA TYR A 357 -50.88 10.07 24.83
C TYR A 357 -51.98 11.10 24.61
N SER A 358 -51.64 12.37 24.77
CA SER A 358 -52.58 13.49 24.74
C SER A 358 -52.75 14.10 23.35
N ASN A 359 -51.71 14.12 22.49
CA ASN A 359 -51.71 14.84 21.21
C ASN A 359 -51.08 14.06 20.03
N PRO A 360 -51.87 13.47 19.10
CA PRO A 360 -53.32 13.25 19.20
C PRO A 360 -53.66 12.31 20.36
N SER A 361 -54.86 12.42 20.92
CA SER A 361 -55.23 11.59 22.08
C SER A 361 -55.43 10.13 21.67
N PHE A 362 -54.61 9.21 22.18
CA PHE A 362 -54.79 7.77 21.98
C PHE A 362 -54.26 6.97 23.16
N VAL A 363 -54.83 5.79 23.37
CA VAL A 363 -54.41 4.85 24.41
C VAL A 363 -54.05 3.54 23.76
N VAL A 364 -52.91 2.98 24.13
CA VAL A 364 -52.42 1.70 23.64
C VAL A 364 -52.03 0.83 24.82
N ALA A 365 -52.30 -0.47 24.68
CA ALA A 365 -51.91 -1.46 25.65
C ALA A 365 -51.33 -2.68 24.97
N ALA A 366 -50.29 -3.24 25.56
CA ALA A 366 -49.73 -4.52 25.13
C ALA A 366 -49.36 -5.35 26.34
N GLU A 367 -49.27 -6.65 26.13
CA GLU A 367 -48.63 -7.58 27.05
C GLU A 367 -47.64 -8.43 26.29
N GLY A 368 -46.67 -9.00 26.99
CA GLY A 368 -45.65 -9.81 26.36
C GLY A 368 -44.74 -10.52 27.34
N VAL A 369 -43.80 -11.25 26.77
CA VAL A 369 -42.79 -12.01 27.50
C VAL A 369 -41.41 -11.73 26.93
N LEU A 370 -40.44 -11.59 27.82
CA LEU A 370 -39.01 -11.67 27.49
C LEU A 370 -38.49 -13.03 27.94
N TYR A 371 -37.81 -13.74 27.06
CA TYR A 371 -37.35 -15.11 27.33
C TYR A 371 -36.02 -15.41 26.65
N TRP A 372 -35.33 -16.43 27.15
CA TRP A 372 -34.09 -16.92 26.55
C TRP A 372 -34.38 -17.76 25.31
N CYS A 373 -33.62 -17.52 24.26
CA CYS A 373 -33.75 -18.21 22.98
C CYS A 373 -32.39 -18.44 22.32
N VAL A 374 -32.35 -19.33 21.33
CA VAL A 374 -31.20 -19.55 20.46
C VAL A 374 -31.53 -18.98 19.09
N GLN A 375 -30.71 -18.04 18.61
CA GLN A 375 -30.89 -17.43 17.30
C GLN A 375 -29.77 -17.83 16.35
N GLY A 376 -30.12 -18.13 15.10
CA GLY A 376 -29.20 -18.26 13.98
C GLY A 376 -28.94 -16.89 13.37
N TYR A 377 -27.68 -16.59 13.07
CA TYR A 377 -27.26 -15.30 12.55
C TYR A 377 -26.46 -15.46 11.27
N ASN A 378 -26.83 -14.68 10.27
CA ASN A 378 -26.06 -14.48 9.05
C ASN A 378 -25.41 -13.09 9.12
N THR A 379 -24.09 -13.05 9.21
CA THR A 379 -23.34 -11.83 9.50
C THR A 379 -22.29 -11.56 8.42
N SER A 380 -22.27 -10.34 7.92
CA SER A 380 -21.25 -9.86 6.99
C SER A 380 -20.82 -8.43 7.37
N VAL A 381 -19.57 -8.11 7.07
CA VAL A 381 -19.04 -6.75 7.12
C VAL A 381 -18.80 -6.32 5.69
N LYS A 382 -19.39 -5.19 5.28
CA LYS A 382 -19.14 -4.57 3.98
C LYS A 382 -18.86 -3.10 4.15
N GLY A 383 -17.74 -2.61 3.60
CA GLY A 383 -17.34 -1.20 3.73
C GLY A 383 -17.27 -0.74 5.19
N TYR A 384 -16.68 -1.58 6.06
CA TYR A 384 -16.59 -1.38 7.52
C TYR A 384 -17.92 -1.35 8.28
N ALA A 385 -19.08 -1.51 7.64
CA ALA A 385 -20.36 -1.62 8.34
C ALA A 385 -20.68 -3.09 8.65
N LEU A 386 -20.92 -3.42 9.94
CA LEU A 386 -21.40 -4.74 10.34
C LEU A 386 -22.90 -4.85 10.04
N ARG A 387 -23.31 -5.88 9.31
CA ARG A 387 -24.71 -6.23 9.08
C ARG A 387 -24.97 -7.65 9.53
N GLN A 388 -26.02 -7.84 10.31
CA GLN A 388 -26.38 -9.13 10.87
C GLN A 388 -27.88 -9.34 10.75
N ASN A 389 -28.28 -10.45 10.12
CA ASN A 389 -29.68 -10.86 9.97
C ASN A 389 -29.95 -12.13 10.79
N VAL A 390 -31.09 -12.16 11.47
CA VAL A 390 -31.59 -13.37 12.14
C VAL A 390 -32.15 -14.31 11.08
N THR A 391 -31.66 -15.54 11.00
CA THR A 391 -32.15 -16.57 10.08
C THR A 391 -33.30 -17.38 10.68
N SER A 392 -33.18 -17.75 11.94
CA SER A 392 -34.21 -18.47 12.70
C SER A 392 -34.03 -18.25 14.20
N SER A 393 -35.11 -18.48 14.96
CA SER A 393 -35.12 -18.44 16.42
C SER A 393 -35.75 -19.73 16.95
N TRP A 394 -35.15 -20.31 17.99
CA TRP A 394 -35.65 -21.50 18.68
C TRP A 394 -35.68 -21.25 20.19
N TYR A 395 -36.69 -21.81 20.85
CA TYR A 395 -36.89 -21.72 22.30
C TYR A 395 -37.64 -22.96 22.78
N ASP A 396 -37.59 -23.21 24.09
CA ASP A 396 -38.25 -24.33 24.74
C ASP A 396 -38.82 -23.84 26.07
N ILE A 397 -40.15 -23.82 26.22
CA ILE A 397 -40.83 -23.32 27.43
C ILE A 397 -40.68 -24.33 28.59
N ASP A 398 -40.43 -25.59 28.28
CA ASP A 398 -40.32 -26.67 29.27
C ASP A 398 -38.87 -26.87 29.74
N ALA A 399 -37.92 -26.12 29.19
CA ALA A 399 -36.49 -26.29 29.48
C ALA A 399 -36.04 -25.72 30.84
N ALA A 400 -36.81 -24.83 31.49
CA ALA A 400 -36.43 -24.31 32.80
C ALA A 400 -37.00 -25.21 33.90
N ASP A 401 -36.09 -25.74 34.72
CA ASP A 401 -36.48 -26.36 35.97
C ASP A 401 -36.70 -25.24 37.01
N PRO A 402 -37.92 -25.10 37.57
CA PRO A 402 -38.26 -24.04 38.54
C PRO A 402 -37.45 -24.12 39.84
N THR A 403 -36.74 -25.21 40.09
CA THR A 403 -35.87 -25.39 41.25
C THR A 403 -34.40 -25.07 40.97
N SER A 404 -34.05 -24.85 39.70
CA SER A 404 -32.69 -24.59 39.25
C SER A 404 -32.47 -23.10 38.95
N SER A 405 -31.32 -22.56 39.35
CA SER A 405 -30.90 -21.20 38.99
C SER A 405 -30.26 -21.11 37.59
N SER A 406 -30.36 -22.18 36.80
CA SER A 406 -29.73 -22.30 35.48
C SER A 406 -30.64 -22.91 34.43
N LEU A 407 -30.67 -22.34 33.23
CA LEU A 407 -31.42 -22.82 32.08
C LEU A 407 -30.47 -23.42 31.05
N THR A 408 -30.79 -24.61 30.53
CA THR A 408 -30.03 -25.24 29.43
C THR A 408 -30.92 -25.48 28.22
N LEU A 409 -30.60 -24.79 27.13
CA LEU A 409 -31.27 -24.88 25.84
C LEU A 409 -30.50 -25.81 24.90
N SER A 410 -31.14 -26.89 24.46
CA SER A 410 -30.52 -27.89 23.58
C SER A 410 -31.36 -28.08 22.31
N PRO A 411 -31.11 -27.32 21.23
CA PRO A 411 -31.93 -27.37 20.03
C PRO A 411 -31.91 -28.77 19.37
N PRO A 412 -33.07 -29.34 18.97
CA PRO A 412 -33.14 -30.66 18.36
C PRO A 412 -32.50 -30.68 16.96
N PRO A 413 -32.05 -31.84 16.45
CA PRO A 413 -31.34 -31.94 15.15
C PRO A 413 -32.07 -31.35 13.95
N GLU A 414 -33.41 -31.30 13.99
CA GLU A 414 -34.27 -30.76 12.94
C GLU A 414 -34.11 -29.25 12.75
N THR A 415 -33.74 -28.51 13.80
CA THR A 415 -33.58 -27.04 13.77
C THR A 415 -32.15 -26.61 13.44
N TRP A 416 -31.21 -27.55 13.37
CA TRP A 416 -29.80 -27.26 13.15
C TRP A 416 -29.52 -26.55 11.82
N PRO A 417 -30.12 -26.93 10.67
CA PRO A 417 -29.86 -26.28 9.39
C PRO A 417 -30.23 -24.79 9.39
N SER A 418 -31.36 -24.41 10.01
CA SER A 418 -31.81 -23.02 10.06
C SER A 418 -31.01 -22.17 11.05
N LEU A 419 -30.48 -22.80 12.11
CA LEU A 419 -29.66 -22.17 13.13
C LEU A 419 -28.17 -22.09 12.75
N GLY A 420 -27.74 -22.72 11.65
CA GLY A 420 -26.33 -22.80 11.27
C GLY A 420 -25.51 -23.71 12.18
N MET A 421 -26.12 -24.80 12.68
CA MET A 421 -25.45 -25.77 13.54
C MET A 421 -25.07 -27.03 12.75
N HIS A 422 -23.87 -27.55 13.04
CA HIS A 422 -23.37 -28.81 12.46
C HIS A 422 -23.12 -29.90 13.51
N LYS A 423 -23.24 -29.55 14.79
CA LYS A 423 -23.06 -30.44 15.94
C LYS A 423 -24.02 -30.00 17.05
N SER A 424 -24.40 -30.94 17.91
CA SER A 424 -25.12 -30.64 19.15
C SER A 424 -24.28 -29.71 20.03
N THR A 425 -24.86 -28.55 20.34
CA THR A 425 -24.31 -27.53 21.23
C THR A 425 -25.40 -27.16 22.23
N ASN A 426 -25.06 -27.19 23.51
CA ASN A 426 -25.96 -26.78 24.59
C ASN A 426 -25.68 -25.33 24.95
N PHE A 427 -26.73 -24.53 25.07
CA PHE A 427 -26.64 -23.13 25.46
C PHE A 427 -27.09 -23.01 26.91
N THR A 428 -26.22 -22.53 27.80
CA THR A 428 -26.51 -22.50 29.23
C THR A 428 -26.55 -21.07 29.76
N VAL A 429 -27.55 -20.79 30.59
CA VAL A 429 -27.70 -19.52 31.31
C VAL A 429 -27.68 -19.83 32.79
N THR A 430 -26.86 -19.11 33.54
CA THR A 430 -26.74 -19.18 34.99
C THR A 430 -27.25 -17.87 35.61
N ASP A 431 -27.53 -17.86 36.91
CA ASP A 431 -28.02 -16.70 37.67
C ASP A 431 -29.34 -16.12 37.15
N LEU A 432 -30.30 -16.99 36.79
CA LEU A 432 -31.62 -16.58 36.28
C LEU A 432 -32.33 -15.57 37.19
N ASP A 433 -32.28 -15.77 38.51
CA ASP A 433 -32.91 -14.90 39.50
C ASP A 433 -32.40 -13.46 39.44
N ALA A 434 -31.10 -13.29 39.20
CA ALA A 434 -30.50 -11.96 39.07
C ALA A 434 -31.03 -11.26 37.82
N TYR A 435 -31.06 -11.95 36.67
CA TYR A 435 -31.61 -11.38 35.44
C TYR A 435 -33.06 -10.96 35.60
N THR A 436 -33.89 -11.82 36.19
CA THR A 436 -35.30 -11.52 36.46
C THR A 436 -35.44 -10.32 37.40
N ALA A 437 -34.69 -10.25 38.50
CA ALA A 437 -34.76 -9.14 39.45
C ALA A 437 -34.36 -7.81 38.81
N TYR A 438 -33.26 -7.77 38.06
CA TYR A 438 -32.82 -6.54 37.40
C TYR A 438 -33.79 -6.10 36.30
N ILE A 439 -34.22 -7.01 35.43
CA ILE A 439 -35.10 -6.66 34.30
C ILE A 439 -36.49 -6.24 34.80
N SER A 440 -37.04 -6.93 35.81
CA SER A 440 -38.30 -6.51 36.43
C SER A 440 -38.19 -5.13 37.08
N SER A 441 -37.11 -4.85 37.84
CA SER A 441 -36.90 -3.55 38.47
C SER A 441 -36.75 -2.38 37.50
N ALA A 442 -36.15 -2.63 36.33
CA ALA A 442 -35.95 -1.61 35.30
C ALA A 442 -37.22 -1.32 34.49
N LEU A 443 -38.09 -2.33 34.35
CA LEU A 443 -39.36 -2.20 33.64
C LEU A 443 -40.52 -1.77 34.55
N ASP A 444 -40.41 -1.92 35.86
CA ASP A 444 -41.48 -1.51 36.79
C ASP A 444 -41.55 0.02 36.88
N SER A 445 -42.70 0.56 36.50
CA SER A 445 -42.98 2.01 36.52
C SER A 445 -43.04 2.62 37.93
N SER A 446 -43.08 1.81 38.99
CA SER A 446 -43.00 2.29 40.37
C SER A 446 -41.58 2.66 40.82
N THR A 447 -40.54 2.18 40.11
CA THR A 447 -39.13 2.30 40.52
C THR A 447 -38.28 3.26 39.67
N THR A 448 -38.73 3.70 38.48
CA THR A 448 -37.96 4.64 37.63
C THR A 448 -38.83 5.78 37.06
N SER A 449 -38.40 7.04 37.25
CA SER A 449 -39.22 8.22 36.93
C SER A 449 -38.72 9.11 35.78
N GLU A 450 -37.51 8.91 35.24
CA GLU A 450 -36.97 9.79 34.19
C GLU A 450 -36.78 9.09 32.83
N GLU A 451 -36.37 7.83 32.79
CA GLU A 451 -36.11 7.09 31.55
C GLU A 451 -37.41 6.62 30.87
N LEU A 452 -38.35 6.05 31.63
CA LEU A 452 -39.69 5.69 31.14
C LEU A 452 -40.48 6.94 30.68
N ARG A 453 -40.12 8.11 31.22
CA ARG A 453 -40.69 9.40 30.79
C ARG A 453 -40.32 9.70 29.33
N GLN A 454 -39.11 9.37 28.88
CA GLN A 454 -38.68 9.55 27.48
C GLN A 454 -39.50 8.70 26.49
N ILE A 455 -39.83 7.46 26.86
CA ILE A 455 -40.75 6.59 26.10
C ILE A 455 -42.14 7.22 25.99
N SER A 456 -42.57 7.89 27.08
CA SER A 456 -43.80 8.68 27.11
C SER A 456 -43.76 9.95 26.25
N TRP A 457 -42.60 10.52 25.94
CA TRP A 457 -42.50 11.68 25.03
C TRP A 457 -42.48 11.28 23.55
N ASN A 458 -42.00 10.08 23.22
CA ASN A 458 -41.78 9.64 21.83
C ASN A 458 -42.99 8.95 21.16
N GLY A 459 -44.14 8.82 21.84
CA GLY A 459 -45.38 8.40 21.18
C GLY A 459 -45.34 6.98 20.61
N VAL A 460 -44.93 5.98 21.40
CA VAL A 460 -44.74 4.60 20.92
C VAL A 460 -46.08 3.97 20.53
N ARG A 461 -46.38 3.97 19.23
CA ARG A 461 -47.59 3.34 18.68
C ARG A 461 -47.48 1.83 18.56
N ASN A 462 -46.28 1.31 18.33
CA ASN A 462 -46.03 -0.12 18.17
C ASN A 462 -45.13 -0.61 19.30
N ILE A 463 -45.76 -1.14 20.34
CA ILE A 463 -45.08 -1.63 21.54
C ILE A 463 -44.28 -2.90 21.24
N SER A 464 -44.70 -3.73 20.28
CA SER A 464 -43.93 -4.92 19.88
C SER A 464 -42.53 -4.53 19.38
N SER A 465 -42.45 -3.54 18.49
CA SER A 465 -41.19 -3.03 17.94
C SER A 465 -40.24 -2.50 19.01
N LEU A 466 -40.76 -1.92 20.09
CA LEU A 466 -39.97 -1.46 21.23
C LEU A 466 -39.28 -2.66 21.91
N PHE A 467 -40.05 -3.69 22.28
CA PHE A 467 -39.51 -4.86 22.95
C PHE A 467 -38.61 -5.72 22.04
N ASP A 468 -38.88 -5.77 20.73
CA ASP A 468 -38.02 -6.44 19.74
C ASP A 468 -36.66 -5.74 19.61
N THR A 469 -36.66 -4.41 19.57
CA THR A 469 -35.44 -3.60 19.58
C THR A 469 -34.67 -3.79 20.88
N LEU A 470 -35.39 -3.78 22.01
CA LEU A 470 -34.80 -3.96 23.32
C LEU A 470 -34.14 -5.33 23.46
N ALA A 471 -34.85 -6.39 23.11
CA ALA A 471 -34.36 -7.77 23.13
C ALA A 471 -33.12 -7.94 22.24
N SER A 472 -33.12 -7.33 21.04
CA SER A 472 -31.97 -7.33 20.12
C SER A 472 -30.73 -6.64 20.71
N ARG A 473 -30.90 -5.47 21.33
CA ARG A 473 -29.79 -4.72 21.95
C ARG A 473 -29.22 -5.45 23.16
N MET A 474 -30.09 -5.98 24.02
CA MET A 474 -29.67 -6.80 25.16
C MET A 474 -28.91 -8.05 24.69
N SER A 475 -29.37 -8.70 23.62
CA SER A 475 -28.67 -9.84 23.01
C SER A 475 -27.28 -9.48 22.47
N ASN A 476 -27.15 -8.34 21.81
CA ASN A 476 -25.86 -7.85 21.31
C ASN A 476 -24.90 -7.53 22.46
N ARG A 477 -25.40 -6.88 23.52
CA ARG A 477 -24.60 -6.58 24.72
C ARG A 477 -24.15 -7.83 25.45
N LEU A 478 -25.05 -8.81 25.59
CA LEU A 478 -24.76 -10.10 26.20
C LEU A 478 -23.57 -10.74 25.47
N ARG A 479 -23.64 -10.82 24.14
CA ARG A 479 -22.54 -11.32 23.30
C ARG A 479 -21.27 -10.49 23.44
N ALA A 480 -21.37 -9.17 23.60
CA ALA A 480 -20.23 -8.27 23.63
C ALA A 480 -19.44 -8.25 24.94
N SER A 481 -20.14 -8.38 26.06
CA SER A 481 -19.59 -8.10 27.40
C SER A 481 -19.64 -9.28 28.36
N VAL A 482 -20.61 -10.17 28.19
CA VAL A 482 -20.85 -11.31 29.10
C VAL A 482 -20.24 -12.59 28.55
N CYS A 483 -20.11 -12.74 27.23
CA CYS A 483 -19.61 -13.96 26.61
C CYS A 483 -18.24 -13.71 25.96
N ASP A 484 -17.29 -14.64 26.14
CA ASP A 484 -15.91 -14.51 25.62
C ASP A 484 -15.59 -15.49 24.48
N LEU A 485 -16.64 -16.11 23.90
CA LEU A 485 -16.47 -17.07 22.83
C LEU A 485 -16.40 -16.36 21.48
N HIS A 486 -15.40 -16.72 20.68
CA HIS A 486 -15.16 -16.15 19.37
C HIS A 486 -15.45 -17.16 18.26
N PHE A 487 -16.20 -16.74 17.24
CA PHE A 487 -16.56 -17.53 16.08
C PHE A 487 -15.71 -17.12 14.86
N PRO A 488 -14.99 -18.06 14.22
CA PRO A 488 -14.12 -17.74 13.09
C PRO A 488 -14.93 -17.40 11.84
N GLY A 489 -14.46 -16.41 11.07
CA GLY A 489 -15.01 -16.01 9.77
C GLY A 489 -14.04 -16.24 8.62
N VAL A 490 -14.47 -15.84 7.44
CA VAL A 490 -13.68 -15.84 6.21
C VAL A 490 -13.50 -14.38 5.76
N GLU A 491 -12.25 -13.97 5.54
CA GLU A 491 -11.93 -12.63 5.06
C GLU A 491 -11.88 -12.63 3.53
N SER A 492 -12.54 -11.65 2.91
CA SER A 492 -12.69 -11.62 1.45
C SER A 492 -11.47 -11.03 0.75
N ASP A 493 -10.74 -10.14 1.43
CA ASP A 493 -9.56 -9.47 0.91
C ASP A 493 -8.39 -9.63 1.89
N LEU A 494 -7.17 -9.80 1.39
CA LEU A 494 -6.04 -10.22 2.23
C LEU A 494 -5.15 -9.02 2.56
N ASP A 495 -4.89 -8.76 3.84
CA ASP A 495 -3.93 -7.74 4.26
C ASP A 495 -2.53 -8.07 3.71
N ILE A 496 -2.03 -7.21 2.82
CA ILE A 496 -0.72 -7.40 2.20
C ILE A 496 0.34 -6.70 3.05
N VAL A 497 1.16 -7.49 3.76
CA VAL A 497 2.32 -7.00 4.52
C VAL A 497 3.58 -7.10 3.65
N LEU A 498 4.40 -6.04 3.68
CA LEU A 498 5.69 -6.04 3.00
C LEU A 498 6.73 -6.83 3.80
N VAL A 499 7.21 -7.94 3.24
CA VAL A 499 8.31 -8.74 3.78
C VAL A 499 9.59 -8.45 3.01
N ILE A 500 10.63 -8.02 3.73
CA ILE A 500 11.91 -7.64 3.15
C ILE A 500 12.89 -8.81 3.24
N ARG A 501 13.44 -9.21 2.10
CA ARG A 501 14.44 -10.28 1.95
C ARG A 501 15.85 -9.70 1.80
N TRP A 502 16.52 -9.47 2.92
CA TRP A 502 17.87 -8.89 2.98
C TRP A 502 18.93 -9.68 2.20
N GLY A 503 18.75 -10.99 2.00
CA GLY A 503 19.69 -11.83 1.26
C GLY A 503 19.93 -11.38 -0.18
N TRP A 504 18.97 -10.72 -0.83
CA TRP A 504 19.12 -10.25 -2.20
C TRP A 504 20.05 -9.04 -2.34
N LEU A 505 20.32 -8.30 -1.24
CA LEU A 505 21.27 -7.17 -1.25
C LEU A 505 22.74 -7.61 -1.28
N ILE A 506 23.03 -8.90 -1.08
CA ILE A 506 24.41 -9.44 -1.13
C ILE A 506 25.00 -9.28 -2.53
N ILE A 507 24.20 -9.44 -3.58
CA ILE A 507 24.66 -9.32 -4.97
C ILE A 507 25.10 -7.89 -5.32
N PRO A 508 24.25 -6.85 -5.18
CA PRO A 508 24.68 -5.47 -5.49
C PRO A 508 25.82 -4.99 -4.60
N THR A 509 25.84 -5.36 -3.31
CA THR A 509 26.96 -5.00 -2.40
C THR A 509 28.28 -5.61 -2.84
N THR A 510 28.31 -6.89 -3.21
CA THR A 510 29.53 -7.56 -3.68
C THR A 510 30.02 -7.00 -5.02
N ILE A 511 29.13 -6.67 -5.96
CA ILE A 511 29.50 -6.04 -7.24
C ILE A 511 30.18 -4.70 -7.01
N ILE A 512 29.63 -3.84 -6.14
CA ILE A 512 30.21 -2.51 -5.87
C ILE A 512 31.60 -2.64 -5.26
N LEU A 513 31.75 -3.50 -4.25
CA LEU A 513 33.05 -3.72 -3.60
C LEU A 513 34.11 -4.24 -4.57
N LEU A 514 33.74 -5.20 -5.42
CA LEU A 514 34.65 -5.76 -6.43
C LEU A 514 34.97 -4.75 -7.54
N ALA A 515 34.02 -3.91 -7.96
CA ALA A 515 34.26 -2.86 -8.94
C ALA A 515 35.21 -1.77 -8.41
N ILE A 516 35.02 -1.34 -7.15
CA ILE A 516 35.93 -0.39 -6.49
C ILE A 516 37.32 -1.00 -6.33
N ALA A 517 37.41 -2.27 -5.92
CA ALA A 517 38.68 -2.97 -5.80
C ALA A 517 39.38 -3.09 -7.17
N LEU A 518 38.64 -3.44 -8.23
CA LEU A 518 39.18 -3.48 -9.59
C LEU A 518 39.71 -2.12 -10.02
N LEU A 519 38.93 -1.05 -9.84
CA LEU A 519 39.35 0.32 -10.13
C LEU A 519 40.64 0.69 -9.39
N ALA A 520 40.69 0.46 -8.08
CA ALA A 520 41.87 0.74 -7.25
C ALA A 520 43.11 -0.04 -7.72
N THR A 521 42.95 -1.33 -8.05
CA THR A 521 44.07 -2.14 -8.57
C THR A 521 44.59 -1.61 -9.90
N VAL A 522 43.69 -1.19 -10.80
CA VAL A 522 44.06 -0.63 -12.11
C VAL A 522 44.73 0.74 -11.95
N MET A 523 44.25 1.60 -11.04
CA MET A 523 44.89 2.88 -10.73
C MET A 523 46.33 2.70 -10.22
N VAL A 524 46.51 1.87 -9.19
CA VAL A 524 47.84 1.58 -8.61
C VAL A 524 48.76 1.00 -9.67
N GLN A 525 48.24 0.11 -10.51
CA GLN A 525 49.02 -0.53 -11.55
C GLN A 525 49.41 0.44 -12.67
N SER A 526 48.48 1.27 -13.15
CA SER A 526 48.76 2.25 -14.20
C SER A 526 49.82 3.24 -13.73
N HIS A 527 49.76 3.64 -12.45
CA HIS A 527 50.78 4.49 -11.84
C HIS A 527 52.13 3.77 -11.73
N TYR A 528 52.16 2.54 -11.22
CA TYR A 528 53.39 1.77 -11.04
C TYR A 528 54.15 1.51 -12.36
N TYR A 529 53.44 1.13 -13.42
CA TYR A 529 54.03 0.89 -14.73
C TYR A 529 54.17 2.14 -15.60
N LYS A 530 53.84 3.33 -15.06
CA LYS A 530 53.86 4.62 -15.78
C LYS A 530 53.11 4.60 -17.12
N VAL A 531 52.02 3.83 -17.16
CA VAL A 531 51.17 3.72 -18.35
C VAL A 531 50.22 4.92 -18.38
N LYS A 532 50.19 5.60 -19.52
CA LYS A 532 49.32 6.77 -19.71
C LYS A 532 47.85 6.37 -19.69
N LEU A 533 47.04 7.33 -19.27
CA LEU A 533 45.60 7.14 -19.13
C LEU A 533 44.98 7.16 -20.52
N TRP A 534 44.70 5.99 -21.08
CA TRP A 534 44.08 5.86 -22.42
C TRP A 534 42.69 5.23 -22.36
N LYS A 535 42.32 4.65 -21.22
CA LYS A 535 40.99 4.08 -20.90
C LYS A 535 40.48 3.25 -22.08
N THR A 536 39.34 3.64 -22.64
CA THR A 536 38.62 3.00 -23.75
C THR A 536 38.95 3.56 -25.13
N SER A 537 39.94 4.46 -25.26
CA SER A 537 40.18 5.19 -26.49
C SER A 537 40.80 4.34 -27.61
N LEU A 538 40.07 4.11 -28.71
CA LEU A 538 40.63 3.55 -29.96
C LEU A 538 41.76 4.43 -30.52
N LEU A 539 41.69 5.72 -30.22
CA LEU A 539 42.52 6.75 -30.81
C LEU A 539 43.99 6.58 -30.46
N ALA A 540 44.26 6.19 -29.22
CA ALA A 540 45.61 5.86 -28.77
C ALA A 540 46.23 4.74 -29.61
N LEU A 541 45.43 3.79 -30.10
CA LEU A 541 45.93 2.67 -30.92
C LEU A 541 46.31 3.15 -32.33
N LEU A 542 45.50 4.06 -32.89
CA LEU A 542 45.70 4.62 -34.21
C LEU A 542 46.92 5.55 -34.28
N PHE A 543 47.11 6.41 -33.26
CA PHE A 543 48.24 7.35 -33.23
C PHE A 543 49.58 6.69 -32.91
N HIS A 544 49.60 5.64 -32.08
CA HIS A 544 50.84 4.94 -31.76
C HIS A 544 51.25 3.84 -32.76
N GLY A 545 50.34 3.41 -33.65
CA GLY A 545 50.61 2.42 -34.70
C GLY A 545 50.99 2.98 -36.08
N LEU A 546 50.96 4.30 -36.27
CA LEU A 546 51.23 4.94 -37.56
C LEU A 546 52.74 4.98 -37.86
N SER A 547 53.17 4.63 -39.09
CA SER A 547 54.59 4.54 -39.46
C SER A 547 55.35 5.86 -39.29
N VAL A 548 56.66 5.75 -39.03
CA VAL A 548 57.57 6.85 -38.67
C VAL A 548 57.53 8.02 -39.68
N GLU A 549 57.27 7.72 -40.97
CA GLU A 549 57.09 8.73 -42.03
C GLU A 549 55.99 9.76 -41.75
N ILE A 550 54.83 9.31 -41.25
CA ILE A 550 53.66 10.19 -41.04
C ILE A 550 53.82 10.95 -39.72
N ARG A 551 54.44 10.33 -38.72
CA ARG A 551 54.79 10.96 -37.43
C ARG A 551 55.71 12.17 -37.62
N ASN A 552 56.65 12.09 -38.56
CA ASN A 552 57.55 13.18 -38.90
C ASN A 552 56.89 14.28 -39.74
N LYS A 553 55.94 13.95 -40.64
CA LYS A 553 55.29 14.94 -41.53
C LYS A 553 54.35 15.91 -40.81
N TYR A 554 53.78 15.51 -39.67
CA TYR A 554 52.86 16.32 -38.87
C TYR A 554 53.40 16.67 -37.48
N SER A 555 54.70 16.49 -37.23
CA SER A 555 55.33 16.72 -35.92
C SER A 555 54.60 16.03 -34.76
N MET A 556 54.13 14.80 -34.99
CA MET A 556 53.36 14.00 -34.02
C MET A 556 54.25 13.20 -33.05
N SER A 557 55.52 13.58 -32.87
CA SER A 557 56.44 12.89 -31.96
C SER A 557 56.04 13.04 -30.48
N GLU A 558 55.25 14.07 -30.13
CA GLU A 558 54.99 14.52 -28.76
C GLU A 558 53.51 14.40 -28.33
N VAL A 559 52.68 13.67 -29.09
CA VAL A 559 51.25 13.53 -28.79
C VAL A 559 51.05 12.36 -27.83
N GLU A 560 51.10 12.65 -26.54
CA GLU A 560 51.08 11.64 -25.49
C GLU A 560 49.76 11.59 -24.69
N ASP A 561 48.99 12.68 -24.73
CA ASP A 561 47.75 12.87 -23.96
C ASP A 561 46.50 12.64 -24.82
N LEU A 562 45.45 12.05 -24.22
CA LEU A 562 44.17 11.73 -24.89
C LEU A 562 43.55 12.95 -25.57
N ARG A 563 43.56 14.09 -24.89
CA ARG A 563 43.00 15.35 -25.41
C ARG A 563 43.67 15.81 -26.70
N ARG A 564 45.02 15.79 -26.72
CA ARG A 564 45.79 16.20 -27.91
C ARG A 564 45.57 15.23 -29.07
N MET A 565 45.37 13.95 -28.80
CA MET A 565 45.00 12.99 -29.83
C MET A 565 43.62 13.30 -30.42
N GLU A 566 42.63 13.63 -29.59
CA GLU A 566 41.26 13.97 -30.02
C GLU A 566 41.26 15.21 -30.93
N GLU A 567 41.91 16.30 -30.51
CA GLU A 567 42.05 17.53 -31.30
C GLU A 567 42.75 17.33 -32.65
N VAL A 568 43.74 16.43 -32.71
CA VAL A 568 44.46 16.11 -33.95
C VAL A 568 43.60 15.21 -34.84
N SER A 569 42.83 14.28 -34.25
CA SER A 569 41.97 13.35 -34.99
C SER A 569 40.84 14.04 -35.74
N GLU A 570 40.27 15.11 -35.19
CA GLU A 570 39.24 15.91 -35.87
C GLU A 570 39.74 16.50 -37.20
N LYS A 571 41.07 16.70 -37.31
CA LYS A 571 41.73 17.28 -38.49
C LYS A 571 42.22 16.20 -39.47
N VAL A 572 42.22 14.94 -39.08
CA VAL A 572 42.83 13.82 -39.82
C VAL A 572 41.73 12.91 -40.36
N VAL A 573 41.44 13.01 -41.66
CA VAL A 573 40.45 12.16 -42.33
C VAL A 573 41.14 10.98 -43.02
N VAL A 574 40.75 9.76 -42.67
CA VAL A 574 41.27 8.51 -43.24
C VAL A 574 40.24 7.80 -44.12
N SER A 575 40.70 7.11 -45.16
CA SER A 575 39.91 6.27 -46.07
C SER A 575 40.52 4.88 -46.15
N LEU A 576 39.69 3.84 -46.21
CA LEU A 576 40.13 2.45 -46.31
C LEU A 576 40.26 2.07 -47.79
N ARG A 577 41.45 1.69 -48.24
CA ARG A 577 41.66 1.18 -49.60
C ARG A 577 41.46 -0.33 -49.63
N GLY A 578 40.45 -0.79 -50.37
CA GLY A 578 40.27 -2.21 -50.68
C GLY A 578 41.30 -2.71 -51.70
N GLN A 579 41.73 -3.96 -51.56
CA GLN A 579 42.71 -4.57 -52.46
C GLN A 579 42.08 -4.80 -53.85
N GLY A 580 42.41 -3.96 -54.82
CA GLY A 580 42.16 -4.21 -56.24
C GLY A 580 43.20 -5.17 -56.83
N ARG A 581 42.94 -5.73 -58.02
CA ARG A 581 43.78 -6.77 -58.68
C ARG A 581 45.24 -6.37 -58.98
N ASP A 582 45.62 -5.12 -58.79
CA ASP A 582 47.01 -4.68 -58.90
C ASP A 582 47.69 -4.69 -57.53
N HIS A 583 48.90 -5.27 -57.47
CA HIS A 583 49.76 -5.51 -56.30
C HIS A 583 50.19 -4.25 -55.50
N LYS A 584 49.29 -3.31 -55.17
CA LYS A 584 49.54 -2.22 -54.22
C LYS A 584 48.99 -2.58 -52.82
N GLU A 585 49.75 -2.20 -51.80
CA GLU A 585 49.48 -2.51 -50.40
C GLU A 585 48.11 -1.98 -49.94
N SER A 586 47.31 -2.83 -49.31
CA SER A 586 46.04 -2.47 -48.66
C SER A 586 46.31 -1.77 -47.33
N GLY A 587 45.74 -0.59 -47.11
CA GLY A 587 45.96 0.18 -45.89
C GLY A 587 44.95 1.32 -45.67
N LEU A 588 44.96 1.87 -44.45
CA LEU A 588 44.28 3.11 -44.11
C LEU A 588 45.12 4.28 -44.63
N LEU A 589 44.58 5.01 -45.61
CA LEU A 589 45.25 6.15 -46.22
C LEU A 589 44.63 7.45 -45.75
N LEU A 590 45.42 8.50 -45.64
CA LEU A 590 44.89 9.85 -45.47
C LEU A 590 44.08 10.22 -46.71
N ARG A 591 42.92 10.87 -46.54
CA ARG A 591 42.01 11.24 -47.64
C ARG A 591 42.71 12.03 -48.75
N HIS A 592 43.69 12.86 -48.42
CA HIS A 592 44.49 13.58 -49.40
C HIS A 592 45.40 12.67 -50.24
N GLN A 593 45.99 11.62 -49.64
CA GLN A 593 46.78 10.63 -50.38
C GLN A 593 45.89 9.73 -51.23
N TYR A 594 44.73 9.34 -50.72
CA TYR A 594 43.73 8.58 -51.48
C TYR A 594 43.31 9.33 -52.76
N ASN A 595 43.07 10.64 -52.65
CA ASN A 595 42.68 11.47 -53.80
C ASN A 595 43.83 11.69 -54.81
N GLN A 596 45.09 11.76 -54.36
CA GLN A 596 46.24 11.92 -55.25
C GLN A 596 46.62 10.65 -56.03
N GLU A 597 46.23 9.47 -55.55
CA GLU A 597 46.49 8.19 -56.23
C GLU A 597 45.32 7.73 -57.13
N GLN A 598 44.19 8.45 -57.12
CA GLN A 598 43.02 8.21 -57.98
C GLN A 598 43.08 9.00 -59.30
N ILE A 599 43.99 9.97 -59.41
CA ILE A 599 44.30 10.75 -60.62
C ILE A 599 45.52 10.09 -61.28
#